data_AF-A0A9E4CVJ5-F1
#
_entry.id   AF-A0A9E4CVJ5-F1
#
_cell.length_a   1.000
_cell.length_b   1.000
_cell.length_c   1.000
_cell.angle_alpha   90.00
_cell.angle_beta   90.00
_cell.angle_gamma   90.00
#
_symmetry.space_group_name_H-M   'P 1'
#
loop_
_entity.id
_entity.type
_entity.pdbx_description
1 polymer ?
#
loop_
_entity_poly.entity_id
_entity_poly.type
_entity_poly.pdbx_seq_one_letter_code
_entity_poly.pdbx_strand_id
1 'polypeptide(L)'
;VFLGAATTSTTEAPPELEALLDWADLVRAGADMPVMVRANADNAADAAHARRLGAEGIGLCRTEHMFLADDRLPLVRRFILTDDPAEERAALAALEAAQQADFEGILAAMDALPVTVRLLDPPLHEFLPDLERLVVADALGTLDAEGRVELAAVRRLHEVNPMIGTRGVRLGVIKPGVYQMQMRALFRAVLAARRDGRHPDVEVMIPLVVDPSEMHMARRWVAEAIADTGMSGSLKIGAMLETPRAALVAGELAEVSDFFSFGTNDLTQLVFAFSRDDVGSRLIPEYLRTELLEKDPFESLDQVGVGRIIQYACSNARDASAAIKIGVCGEQAGDPESAKFLVACGVDYVSCSPYRVPIARLAVAQALLEAGRVSADTLADLADSSPGAAEPVEHRPPAAAATESTGAVVVAAAYGDHEFVLLHALRIKGFAQPDVVAEIACVEAEGVEQLLAAFVERGLCKHIPARNLWQLTPDGRERHAELLRDVPGHEVDGLREHYDHFLDLNNDFKALCNDWQTKGGEPNDHTDADYDRGRIADLRALHQQAMPVVAGFRAAVPRFESYSHRLTSSLARLEGGETKMFTGVMCGSYHDIWMELHEDLVQLLGVDRHEEGSY
;
A
#
# COMPACT_ATOMS: atom_id res chain seq x y z
N VAL A 1 0.19 2.19 -15.08
CA VAL A 1 -1.13 2.67 -15.51
C VAL A 1 -1.61 1.70 -16.56
N PHE A 2 -2.65 0.94 -16.25
CA PHE A 2 -3.25 -0.02 -17.19
C PHE A 2 -4.32 0.72 -18.00
N LEU A 3 -4.60 0.28 -19.24
CA LEU A 3 -5.76 0.76 -19.98
C LEU A 3 -6.98 -0.07 -19.53
N GLY A 4 -8.06 0.56 -19.09
CA GLY A 4 -9.25 -0.12 -18.57
C GLY A 4 -9.18 -0.49 -17.08
N ALA A 5 -10.22 -1.18 -16.58
CA ALA A 5 -10.31 -1.62 -15.20
C ALA A 5 -9.64 -2.99 -15.04
N ALA A 6 -8.60 -3.07 -14.20
CA ALA A 6 -7.97 -4.34 -13.85
C ALA A 6 -8.90 -5.15 -12.93
N THR A 7 -9.18 -6.41 -13.27
CA THR A 7 -9.96 -7.30 -12.42
C THR A 7 -9.15 -7.67 -11.18
N THR A 8 -9.70 -7.41 -9.98
CA THR A 8 -9.10 -7.79 -8.71
C THR A 8 -9.88 -8.96 -8.12
N SER A 9 -9.21 -10.03 -7.68
CA SER A 9 -9.84 -11.08 -6.88
C SER A 9 -9.53 -10.84 -5.40
N THR A 10 -10.55 -10.95 -4.55
CA THR A 10 -10.36 -11.06 -3.10
C THR A 10 -10.12 -12.54 -2.78
N THR A 11 -8.87 -12.92 -2.58
CA THR A 11 -8.54 -14.27 -2.10
C THR A 11 -8.85 -14.34 -0.60
N GLU A 12 -9.55 -15.37 -0.15
CA GLU A 12 -9.67 -15.66 1.28
C GLU A 12 -8.30 -16.03 1.85
N ALA A 13 -8.00 -15.52 3.05
CA ALA A 13 -6.76 -15.84 3.74
C ALA A 13 -6.70 -17.35 4.05
N PRO A 14 -5.56 -18.03 3.82
CA PRO A 14 -5.43 -19.43 4.18
C PRO A 14 -5.50 -19.59 5.72
N PRO A 15 -6.08 -20.68 6.26
CA PRO A 15 -6.18 -20.91 7.71
C PRO A 15 -4.83 -20.88 8.43
N GLU A 16 -3.75 -21.25 7.74
CA GLU A 16 -2.38 -21.21 8.26
C GLU A 16 -1.93 -19.78 8.60
N LEU A 17 -2.45 -18.77 7.89
CA LEU A 17 -2.17 -17.37 8.21
C LEU A 17 -2.83 -16.97 9.54
N GLU A 18 -4.04 -17.44 9.81
CA GLU A 18 -4.71 -17.19 11.10
C GLU A 18 -3.90 -17.80 12.26
N ALA A 19 -3.50 -19.07 12.12
CA ALA A 19 -2.67 -19.74 13.13
C ALA A 19 -1.33 -19.01 13.38
N LEU A 20 -0.66 -18.56 12.31
CA LEU A 20 0.59 -17.79 12.43
C LEU A 20 0.37 -16.47 13.18
N LEU A 21 -0.73 -15.77 12.90
CA LEU A 21 -1.05 -14.50 13.53
C LEU A 21 -1.51 -14.68 14.98
N ASP A 22 -2.18 -15.78 15.31
CA ASP A 22 -2.51 -16.14 16.70
C ASP A 22 -1.25 -16.41 17.52
N TRP A 23 -0.26 -17.12 16.95
CA TRP A 23 1.05 -17.26 17.60
C TRP A 23 1.76 -15.93 17.77
N ALA A 24 1.71 -15.06 16.77
CA ALA A 24 2.28 -13.71 16.88
C ALA A 24 1.63 -12.93 18.04
N ASP A 25 0.32 -13.03 18.21
CA ASP A 25 -0.38 -12.36 19.31
C ASP A 25 -0.04 -12.94 20.68
N LEU A 26 0.09 -14.27 20.80
CA LEU A 26 0.56 -14.93 22.03
C LEU A 26 1.96 -14.45 22.42
N VAL A 27 2.87 -14.36 21.45
CA VAL A 27 4.23 -13.82 21.65
C VAL A 27 4.18 -12.38 22.16
N ARG A 28 3.37 -11.52 21.53
CA ARG A 28 3.24 -10.11 21.91
C ARG A 28 2.65 -9.96 23.32
N ALA A 29 1.62 -10.76 23.65
CA ALA A 29 0.96 -10.74 24.94
C ALA A 29 1.85 -11.30 26.08
N GLY A 30 2.72 -12.27 25.77
CA GLY A 30 3.64 -12.90 26.72
C GLY A 30 4.99 -12.20 26.90
N ALA A 31 5.16 -11.00 26.32
CA ALA A 31 6.37 -10.20 26.47
C ALA A 31 6.37 -9.41 27.79
N ASP A 32 7.57 -9.11 28.31
CA ASP A 32 7.77 -8.33 29.54
C ASP A 32 7.15 -6.91 29.47
N MET A 33 7.21 -6.28 28.29
CA MET A 33 6.34 -5.17 27.90
C MET A 33 5.64 -5.52 26.60
N PRO A 34 4.33 -5.80 26.65
CA PRO A 34 3.53 -6.02 25.46
C PRO A 34 3.50 -4.78 24.56
N VAL A 35 3.62 -4.99 23.26
CA VAL A 35 3.50 -3.93 22.26
C VAL A 35 2.25 -4.19 21.43
N MET A 36 1.30 -3.26 21.53
CA MET A 36 0.02 -3.36 20.82
C MET A 36 0.18 -2.99 19.34
N VAL A 37 -0.65 -3.59 18.49
CA VAL A 37 -0.81 -3.19 17.09
C VAL A 37 -2.16 -2.54 16.91
N ARG A 38 -2.17 -1.23 16.70
CA ARG A 38 -3.37 -0.43 16.42
C ARG A 38 -3.47 -0.10 14.94
N ALA A 39 -4.59 0.47 14.54
CA ALA A 39 -4.80 0.93 13.17
C ALA A 39 -4.96 2.45 13.07
N ASN A 40 -4.60 2.96 11.89
CA ASN A 40 -4.96 4.29 11.42
C ASN A 40 -6.28 4.15 10.66
N ALA A 41 -7.39 4.64 11.21
CA ALA A 41 -8.72 4.48 10.63
C ALA A 41 -9.59 5.69 10.95
N ASP A 42 -10.20 6.25 9.90
CA ASP A 42 -10.86 7.56 9.96
C ASP A 42 -12.38 7.49 9.77
N ASN A 43 -12.92 6.28 9.50
CA ASN A 43 -14.35 6.02 9.36
C ASN A 43 -14.71 4.64 9.93
N ALA A 44 -16.01 4.40 10.11
CA ALA A 44 -16.52 3.18 10.73
C ALA A 44 -16.19 1.89 9.95
N ALA A 45 -16.14 1.95 8.61
CA ALA A 45 -15.86 0.80 7.76
C ALA A 45 -14.40 0.34 7.92
N ASP A 46 -13.45 1.29 7.87
CA ASP A 46 -12.03 1.03 8.07
C ASP A 46 -11.74 0.59 9.51
N ALA A 47 -12.41 1.17 10.50
CA ALA A 47 -12.30 0.75 11.89
C ALA A 47 -12.77 -0.70 12.07
N ALA A 48 -13.93 -1.06 11.53
CA ALA A 48 -14.44 -2.42 11.58
C ALA A 48 -13.52 -3.39 10.83
N HIS A 49 -12.96 -2.98 9.70
CA HIS A 49 -12.02 -3.80 8.93
C HIS A 49 -10.71 -4.04 9.68
N ALA A 50 -10.13 -2.98 10.25
CA ALA A 50 -8.92 -3.07 11.08
C ALA A 50 -9.12 -4.02 12.27
N ARG A 51 -10.26 -3.92 12.97
CA ARG A 51 -10.59 -4.83 14.07
C ARG A 51 -10.65 -6.29 13.62
N ARG A 52 -11.25 -6.57 12.45
CA ARG A 52 -11.27 -7.94 11.87
C ARG A 52 -9.87 -8.47 11.57
N LEU A 53 -8.93 -7.60 11.23
CA LEU A 53 -7.53 -7.97 10.97
C LEU A 53 -6.68 -8.10 12.26
N GLY A 54 -7.28 -7.93 13.43
CA GLY A 54 -6.63 -8.08 14.73
C GLY A 54 -6.06 -6.78 15.31
N ALA A 55 -6.52 -5.61 14.86
CA ALA A 55 -6.11 -4.35 15.47
C ALA A 55 -6.67 -4.22 16.89
N GLU A 56 -5.82 -3.84 17.83
CA GLU A 56 -6.11 -3.69 19.27
C GLU A 56 -6.57 -2.26 19.61
N GLY A 57 -7.22 -1.60 18.65
CA GLY A 57 -7.71 -0.23 18.75
C GLY A 57 -7.23 0.65 17.59
N ILE A 58 -7.53 1.95 17.69
CA ILE A 58 -7.13 2.98 16.74
C ILE A 58 -6.05 3.83 17.38
N GLY A 59 -4.88 3.92 16.73
CA GLY A 59 -3.77 4.78 17.17
C GLY A 59 -3.78 6.15 16.51
N LEU A 60 -4.53 6.30 15.42
CA LEU A 60 -4.74 7.58 14.74
C LEU A 60 -6.08 7.57 13.97
N CYS A 61 -7.03 8.38 14.43
CA CYS A 61 -8.22 8.78 13.68
C CYS A 61 -8.06 10.24 13.28
N ARG A 62 -7.94 10.50 11.97
CA ARG A 62 -7.79 11.82 11.36
C ARG A 62 -9.16 12.45 11.14
N THR A 63 -9.42 13.57 11.81
CA THR A 63 -10.72 14.22 11.75
C THR A 63 -10.98 14.97 10.44
N GLU A 64 -9.97 15.13 9.60
CA GLU A 64 -10.02 16.02 8.44
C GLU A 64 -10.61 15.35 7.23
N HIS A 65 -10.41 14.03 7.13
CA HIS A 65 -11.10 13.20 6.16
C HIS A 65 -12.62 13.22 6.38
N MET A 66 -13.09 13.43 7.62
CA MET A 66 -14.53 13.61 7.92
C MET A 66 -15.07 14.93 7.36
N PHE A 67 -14.22 15.97 7.29
CA PHE A 67 -14.59 17.29 6.79
C PHE A 67 -14.52 17.41 5.26
N LEU A 68 -13.78 16.52 4.60
CA LEU A 68 -13.62 16.50 3.15
C LEU A 68 -14.76 15.77 2.40
N ALA A 69 -15.67 15.11 3.12
CA ALA A 69 -16.84 14.48 2.51
C ALA A 69 -17.73 15.50 1.76
N ASP A 70 -18.34 15.10 0.64
CA ASP A 70 -19.06 15.98 -0.29
C ASP A 70 -20.18 16.80 0.38
N ASP A 71 -20.84 16.25 1.40
CA ASP A 71 -21.91 16.91 2.15
C ASP A 71 -21.40 17.79 3.31
N ARG A 72 -20.12 17.68 3.68
CA ARG A 72 -19.48 18.43 4.78
C ARG A 72 -18.61 19.57 4.29
N LEU A 73 -17.93 19.39 3.15
CA LEU A 73 -17.06 20.40 2.58
C LEU A 73 -17.74 21.78 2.43
N PRO A 74 -19.01 21.89 1.99
CA PRO A 74 -19.71 23.18 1.94
C PRO A 74 -19.88 23.84 3.33
N LEU A 75 -20.09 23.05 4.39
CA LEU A 75 -20.22 23.56 5.76
C LEU A 75 -18.89 24.12 6.27
N VAL A 76 -17.79 23.43 5.97
CA VAL A 76 -16.43 23.86 6.30
C VAL A 76 -16.09 25.15 5.56
N ARG A 77 -16.39 25.23 4.26
CA ARG A 77 -16.19 26.45 3.47
C ARG A 77 -16.98 27.63 4.05
N ARG A 78 -18.26 27.43 4.40
CA ARG A 78 -19.05 28.49 5.05
C ARG A 78 -18.41 28.99 6.34
N PHE A 79 -17.91 28.07 7.18
CA PHE A 79 -17.17 28.43 8.39
C PHE A 79 -15.90 29.25 8.07
N ILE A 80 -15.16 28.91 7.02
CA ILE A 80 -13.93 29.61 6.62
C ILE A 80 -14.20 30.99 6.02
N LEU A 81 -15.29 31.13 5.25
CA LEU A 81 -15.61 32.32 4.46
C LEU A 81 -16.38 33.38 5.25
N THR A 82 -17.08 33.01 6.33
CA THR A 82 -17.93 33.94 7.07
C THR A 82 -17.14 34.80 8.08
N ASP A 83 -17.51 36.07 8.15
CA ASP A 83 -17.10 37.01 9.21
C ASP A 83 -18.25 37.26 10.21
N ASP A 84 -19.43 36.65 10.01
CA ASP A 84 -20.58 36.80 10.91
C ASP A 84 -20.53 35.74 12.02
N PRO A 85 -20.41 36.14 13.31
CA PRO A 85 -20.42 35.20 14.42
C PRO A 85 -21.66 34.30 14.49
N ALA A 86 -22.82 34.76 14.00
CA ALA A 86 -24.03 33.95 13.98
C ALA A 86 -23.97 32.84 12.93
N GLU A 87 -23.46 33.15 11.75
CA GLU A 87 -23.24 32.15 10.70
C GLU A 87 -22.12 31.18 11.08
N GLU A 88 -21.03 31.66 11.67
CA GLU A 88 -19.94 30.83 12.16
C GLU A 88 -20.45 29.79 13.18
N ARG A 89 -21.24 30.22 14.16
CA ARG A 89 -21.88 29.31 15.13
C ARG A 89 -22.80 28.30 14.46
N ALA A 90 -23.58 28.71 13.46
CA ALA A 90 -24.48 27.82 12.74
C ALA A 90 -23.70 26.77 11.92
N ALA A 91 -22.61 27.16 11.25
CA ALA A 91 -21.73 26.26 10.52
C ALA A 91 -21.05 25.26 11.45
N LEU A 92 -20.50 25.72 12.58
CA LEU A 92 -19.89 24.87 13.61
C LEU A 92 -20.91 23.88 14.19
N ALA A 93 -22.14 24.30 14.47
CA ALA A 93 -23.18 23.40 14.99
C ALA A 93 -23.56 22.30 13.98
N ALA A 94 -23.60 22.62 12.69
CA ALA A 94 -23.84 21.64 11.63
C ALA A 94 -22.67 20.65 11.49
N LEU A 95 -21.43 21.14 11.54
CA LEU A 95 -20.22 20.31 11.57
C LEU A 95 -20.16 19.41 12.81
N GLU A 96 -20.60 19.91 13.96
CA GLU A 96 -20.64 19.15 15.21
C GLU A 96 -21.56 17.93 15.10
N ALA A 97 -22.77 18.13 14.57
CA ALA A 97 -23.74 17.06 14.40
C ALA A 97 -23.26 16.01 13.39
N ALA A 98 -22.65 16.47 12.30
CA ALA A 98 -22.02 15.61 11.31
C ALA A 98 -20.93 14.72 11.92
N GLN A 99 -19.95 15.35 12.58
CA GLN A 99 -18.80 14.65 13.12
C GLN A 99 -19.18 13.74 14.30
N GLN A 100 -20.21 14.10 15.08
CA GLN A 100 -20.75 13.22 16.12
C GLN A 100 -21.22 11.89 15.51
N ALA A 101 -21.92 11.92 14.37
CA ALA A 101 -22.41 10.70 13.72
C ALA A 101 -21.25 9.80 13.24
N ASP A 102 -20.18 10.40 12.70
CA ASP A 102 -18.99 9.66 12.29
C ASP A 102 -18.30 8.99 13.49
N PHE A 103 -18.14 9.73 14.60
CA PHE A 103 -17.60 9.16 15.83
C PHE A 103 -18.49 8.05 16.42
N GLU A 104 -19.82 8.19 16.40
CA GLU A 104 -20.73 7.13 16.87
C GLU A 104 -20.50 5.82 16.09
N GLY A 105 -20.28 5.91 14.77
CA GLY A 105 -19.94 4.76 13.93
C GLY A 105 -18.58 4.13 14.28
N ILE A 106 -17.55 4.96 14.45
CA ILE A 106 -16.19 4.49 14.81
C ILE A 106 -16.18 3.84 16.19
N LEU A 107 -16.81 4.48 17.19
CA LEU A 107 -16.90 3.96 18.56
C LEU A 107 -17.74 2.69 18.63
N ALA A 108 -18.72 2.51 17.74
CA ALA A 108 -19.43 1.23 17.60
C ALA A 108 -18.49 0.12 17.14
N ALA A 109 -17.70 0.38 16.09
CA ALA A 109 -16.79 -0.59 15.50
C ALA A 109 -15.67 -1.00 16.47
N MET A 110 -15.22 -0.06 17.31
CA MET A 110 -14.13 -0.25 18.27
C MET A 110 -14.60 -0.37 19.71
N ASP A 111 -15.81 -0.88 19.96
CA ASP A 111 -16.30 -1.05 21.33
C ASP A 111 -15.30 -1.85 22.21
N ALA A 112 -15.07 -1.34 23.42
CA ALA A 112 -14.09 -1.79 24.41
C ALA A 112 -12.61 -1.71 23.99
N LEU A 113 -12.30 -1.11 22.83
CA LEU A 113 -10.94 -0.86 22.38
C LEU A 113 -10.62 0.64 22.37
N PRO A 114 -9.34 1.02 22.60
CA PRO A 114 -8.93 2.42 22.63
C PRO A 114 -9.00 3.07 21.25
N VAL A 115 -9.57 4.27 21.18
CA VAL A 115 -9.66 5.09 19.96
C VAL A 115 -8.98 6.43 20.16
N THR A 116 -7.82 6.61 19.53
CA THR A 116 -7.06 7.87 19.55
C THR A 116 -7.54 8.79 18.42
N VAL A 117 -8.19 9.89 18.77
CA VAL A 117 -8.70 10.91 17.84
C VAL A 117 -7.76 12.10 17.79
N ARG A 118 -7.21 12.38 16.61
CA ARG A 118 -6.41 13.58 16.36
C ARG A 118 -7.30 14.73 15.91
N LEU A 119 -7.20 15.86 16.60
CA LEU A 119 -7.93 17.08 16.21
C LEU A 119 -7.43 17.66 14.89
N LEU A 120 -8.14 18.64 14.35
CA LEU A 120 -7.87 19.22 13.03
C LEU A 120 -6.42 19.73 12.93
N ASP A 121 -5.72 19.22 11.92
CA ASP A 121 -4.31 19.45 11.64
C ASP A 121 -4.02 20.30 10.37
N PRO A 122 -4.61 20.09 9.18
CA PRO A 122 -4.30 20.84 7.98
C PRO A 122 -4.73 22.32 8.10
N PRO A 123 -4.03 23.21 7.38
CA PRO A 123 -4.40 24.61 7.27
C PRO A 123 -5.73 24.79 6.52
N LEU A 124 -6.46 25.87 6.83
CA LEU A 124 -7.81 26.09 6.30
C LEU A 124 -7.89 26.24 4.78
N HIS A 125 -6.80 26.64 4.12
CA HIS A 125 -6.80 26.80 2.66
C HIS A 125 -6.93 25.46 1.92
N GLU A 126 -6.62 24.32 2.53
CA GLU A 126 -6.79 22.99 1.92
C GLU A 126 -8.28 22.62 1.73
N PHE A 127 -9.21 23.27 2.44
CA PHE A 127 -10.65 23.07 2.26
C PHE A 127 -11.27 24.00 1.22
N LEU A 128 -10.50 24.98 0.75
CA LEU A 128 -10.93 25.94 -0.26
C LEU A 128 -10.49 25.47 -1.66
N PRO A 129 -11.10 26.00 -2.73
CA PRO A 129 -10.60 25.75 -4.07
C PRO A 129 -9.15 26.20 -4.28
N ASP A 130 -8.49 25.52 -5.21
CA ASP A 130 -7.14 25.88 -5.65
C ASP A 130 -7.00 27.36 -6.06
N LEU A 131 -5.94 28.00 -5.59
CA LEU A 131 -5.67 29.43 -5.82
C LEU A 131 -5.44 29.73 -7.31
N GLU A 132 -4.65 28.91 -8.00
CA GLU A 132 -4.34 29.14 -9.42
C GLU A 132 -5.62 29.07 -10.25
N ARG A 133 -6.47 28.07 -9.99
CA ARG A 133 -7.77 27.93 -10.63
C ARG A 133 -8.64 29.17 -10.47
N LEU A 134 -8.74 29.71 -9.24
CA LEU A 134 -9.53 30.91 -8.98
C LEU A 134 -8.91 32.17 -9.61
N VAL A 135 -7.58 32.32 -9.60
CA VAL A 135 -6.89 33.45 -10.23
C VAL A 135 -7.09 33.45 -11.75
N VAL A 136 -7.02 32.28 -12.39
CA VAL A 136 -7.30 32.12 -13.82
C VAL A 136 -8.77 32.48 -14.11
N ALA A 137 -9.71 31.98 -13.31
CA ALA A 137 -11.12 32.29 -13.49
C ALA A 137 -11.43 33.80 -13.33
N ASP A 138 -10.75 34.48 -12.40
CA ASP A 138 -10.83 35.94 -12.19
C ASP A 138 -10.31 36.70 -13.42
N ALA A 139 -9.14 36.31 -13.92
CA ALA A 139 -8.51 36.92 -15.09
C ALA A 139 -9.37 36.74 -16.36
N LEU A 140 -10.07 35.62 -16.48
CA LEU A 140 -11.01 35.34 -17.57
C LEU A 140 -12.38 36.01 -17.38
N GLY A 141 -12.64 36.67 -16.25
CA GLY A 141 -13.93 37.29 -15.94
C GLY A 141 -15.07 36.29 -15.73
N THR A 142 -14.74 35.05 -15.37
CA THR A 142 -15.69 33.92 -15.23
C THR A 142 -16.12 33.65 -13.78
N LEU A 143 -15.51 34.32 -12.79
CA LEU A 143 -15.93 34.20 -11.39
C LEU A 143 -17.26 34.91 -11.15
N ASP A 144 -18.16 34.22 -10.47
CA ASP A 144 -19.37 34.80 -9.91
C ASP A 144 -19.08 35.51 -8.56
N ALA A 145 -20.13 35.88 -7.83
CA ALA A 145 -19.98 36.58 -6.55
C ALA A 145 -19.36 35.67 -5.47
N GLU A 146 -19.73 34.40 -5.45
CA GLU A 146 -19.23 33.41 -4.48
C GLU A 146 -17.75 33.11 -4.75
N GLY A 147 -17.37 32.86 -6.00
CA GLY A 147 -16.00 32.62 -6.40
C GLY A 147 -15.06 33.81 -6.13
N ARG A 148 -15.57 35.05 -6.15
CA ARG A 148 -14.80 36.24 -5.71
C ARG A 148 -14.53 36.25 -4.21
N VAL A 149 -15.50 35.82 -3.40
CA VAL A 149 -15.35 35.67 -1.95
C VAL A 149 -14.35 34.55 -1.65
N GLU A 150 -14.47 33.41 -2.34
CA GLU A 150 -13.51 32.30 -2.24
C GLU A 150 -12.09 32.76 -2.59
N LEU A 151 -11.90 33.46 -3.72
CA LEU A 151 -10.58 33.95 -4.13
C LEU A 151 -9.96 34.90 -3.09
N ALA A 152 -10.76 35.79 -2.50
CA ALA A 152 -10.28 36.69 -1.45
C ALA A 152 -9.85 35.92 -0.19
N ALA A 153 -10.62 34.88 0.19
CA ALA A 153 -10.29 34.04 1.34
C ALA A 153 -9.04 33.17 1.08
N VAL A 154 -8.93 32.54 -0.08
CA VAL A 154 -7.76 31.74 -0.46
C VAL A 154 -6.51 32.62 -0.45
N ARG A 155 -6.55 33.82 -1.03
CA ARG A 155 -5.41 34.77 -0.99
C ARG A 155 -5.03 35.17 0.43
N ARG A 156 -6.00 35.35 1.32
CA ARG A 156 -5.77 35.71 2.73
C ARG A 156 -5.15 34.57 3.53
N LEU A 157 -5.56 33.33 3.24
CA LEU A 157 -5.14 32.12 3.96
C LEU A 157 -3.95 31.41 3.29
N HIS A 158 -3.52 31.88 2.12
CA HIS A 158 -2.40 31.30 1.39
C HIS A 158 -1.11 31.47 2.18
N GLU A 159 -0.38 30.36 2.31
CA GLU A 159 0.92 30.32 2.97
C GLU A 159 1.95 29.78 1.99
N VAL A 160 3.17 30.33 2.05
CA VAL A 160 4.27 29.89 1.17
C VAL A 160 4.68 28.45 1.48
N ASN A 161 4.66 28.06 2.76
CA ASN A 161 4.99 26.71 3.21
C ASN A 161 3.90 26.18 4.15
N PRO A 162 2.80 25.63 3.61
CA PRO A 162 1.67 25.13 4.42
C PRO A 162 2.04 24.12 5.51
N MET A 163 3.04 23.26 5.25
CA MET A 163 3.49 22.24 6.20
C MET A 163 3.96 22.82 7.55
N ILE A 164 4.65 23.97 7.54
CA ILE A 164 5.11 24.65 8.76
C ILE A 164 4.25 25.87 9.13
N GLY A 165 3.07 26.00 8.54
CA GLY A 165 2.21 27.17 8.63
C GLY A 165 1.20 27.15 9.78
N THR A 166 0.03 27.76 9.50
CA THR A 166 -1.07 27.98 10.43
C THR A 166 -1.99 26.77 10.48
N ARG A 167 -1.52 25.74 11.17
CA ARG A 167 -2.13 24.41 11.19
C ARG A 167 -2.03 23.79 12.60
N GLY A 168 -2.67 22.65 12.82
CA GLY A 168 -2.65 21.92 14.10
C GLY A 168 -3.09 22.76 15.30
N VAL A 169 -2.43 22.59 16.45
CA VAL A 169 -2.76 23.33 17.67
C VAL A 169 -2.78 24.84 17.48
N ARG A 170 -1.97 25.37 16.57
CA ARG A 170 -1.87 26.82 16.24
C ARG A 170 -3.15 27.32 15.58
N LEU A 171 -3.77 26.51 14.72
CA LEU A 171 -5.07 26.82 14.15
C LEU A 171 -6.15 26.88 15.25
N GLY A 172 -6.11 25.96 16.22
CA GLY A 172 -6.98 25.99 17.40
C GLY A 172 -6.87 27.27 18.22
N VAL A 173 -5.68 27.90 18.23
CA VAL A 173 -5.46 29.22 18.87
C VAL A 173 -6.09 30.36 18.09
N ILE A 174 -5.92 30.35 16.77
CA ILE A 174 -6.33 31.47 15.90
C ILE A 174 -7.84 31.42 15.62
N LYS A 175 -8.41 30.23 15.53
CA LYS A 175 -9.83 29.99 15.31
C LYS A 175 -10.42 29.21 16.49
N PRO A 176 -10.59 29.88 17.65
CA PRO A 176 -11.19 29.25 18.82
C PRO A 176 -12.62 28.82 18.47
N GLY A 177 -12.97 27.58 18.79
CA GLY A 177 -14.29 27.01 18.51
C GLY A 177 -14.25 25.76 17.65
N VAL A 178 -13.26 25.62 16.75
CA VAL A 178 -13.10 24.39 15.94
C VAL A 178 -12.77 23.21 16.85
N TYR A 179 -11.72 23.33 17.67
CA TYR A 179 -11.30 22.25 18.58
C TYR A 179 -12.38 21.94 19.64
N GLN A 180 -13.01 22.98 20.19
CA GLN A 180 -14.11 22.81 21.14
C GLN A 180 -15.28 22.07 20.48
N MET A 181 -15.64 22.39 19.23
CA MET A 181 -16.67 21.70 18.47
C MET A 181 -16.31 20.22 18.27
N GLN A 182 -15.09 19.91 17.86
CA GLN A 182 -14.64 18.53 17.66
C GLN A 182 -14.70 17.72 18.97
N MET A 183 -14.26 18.31 20.07
CA MET A 183 -14.33 17.68 21.39
C MET A 183 -15.78 17.46 21.83
N ARG A 184 -16.67 18.43 21.64
CA ARG A 184 -18.11 18.26 21.94
C ARG A 184 -18.74 17.15 21.12
N ALA A 185 -18.45 17.10 19.81
CA ALA A 185 -18.92 16.04 18.92
C ALA A 185 -18.47 14.65 19.42
N LEU A 186 -17.17 14.50 19.74
CA LEU A 186 -16.62 13.26 20.28
C LEU A 186 -17.26 12.87 21.62
N PHE A 187 -17.38 13.81 22.56
CA PHE A 187 -17.95 13.53 23.87
C PHE A 187 -19.43 13.19 23.82
N ARG A 188 -20.20 13.80 22.91
CA ARG A 188 -21.59 13.41 22.67
C ARG A 188 -21.69 12.01 22.09
N ALA A 189 -20.82 11.65 21.15
CA ALA A 189 -20.74 10.28 20.62
C ALA A 189 -20.39 9.26 21.71
N VAL A 190 -19.46 9.58 22.61
CA VAL A 190 -19.12 8.75 23.78
C VAL A 190 -20.33 8.58 24.71
N LEU A 191 -21.05 9.66 25.00
CA LEU A 191 -22.26 9.62 25.84
C LEU A 191 -23.37 8.80 25.17
N ALA A 192 -23.54 8.91 23.85
CA ALA A 192 -24.49 8.10 23.08
C ALA A 192 -24.11 6.61 23.15
N ALA A 193 -22.86 6.26 22.84
CA ALA A 193 -22.36 4.89 22.93
C ALA A 193 -22.57 4.27 24.33
N ARG A 194 -22.30 5.03 25.40
CA ARG A 194 -22.54 4.56 26.79
C ARG A 194 -24.02 4.36 27.11
N ARG A 195 -24.92 5.20 26.58
CA ARG A 195 -26.38 5.01 26.71
C ARG A 195 -26.82 3.73 26.02
N ASP A 196 -26.16 3.35 24.94
CA ASP A 196 -26.37 2.09 24.21
C ASP A 196 -25.71 0.87 24.88
N GLY A 197 -25.12 1.04 26.07
CA GLY A 197 -24.48 -0.05 26.83
C GLY A 197 -23.08 -0.42 26.35
N ARG A 198 -22.46 0.40 25.50
CA ARG A 198 -21.08 0.21 25.01
C ARG A 198 -20.04 0.80 25.97
N HIS A 199 -18.79 0.40 25.79
CA HIS A 199 -17.63 0.75 26.59
C HIS A 199 -16.58 1.53 25.77
N PRO A 200 -16.88 2.76 25.31
CA PRO A 200 -15.90 3.55 24.56
C PRO A 200 -14.70 3.95 25.44
N ASP A 201 -13.48 3.64 24.99
CA ASP A 201 -12.21 4.17 25.51
C ASP A 201 -11.63 5.15 24.48
N VAL A 202 -11.67 6.44 24.77
CA VAL A 202 -11.26 7.49 23.83
C VAL A 202 -10.03 8.24 24.34
N GLU A 203 -9.14 8.57 23.42
CA GLU A 203 -7.92 9.34 23.67
C GLU A 203 -7.93 10.56 22.73
N VAL A 204 -7.75 11.77 23.25
CA VAL A 204 -7.71 13.01 22.44
C VAL A 204 -6.26 13.38 22.20
N MET A 205 -5.87 13.51 20.92
CA MET A 205 -4.51 13.83 20.52
C MET A 205 -4.43 15.22 19.88
N ILE A 206 -3.50 16.03 20.38
CA ILE A 206 -3.24 17.39 19.89
C ILE A 206 -2.09 17.36 18.87
N PRO A 207 -2.32 17.77 17.61
CA PRO A 207 -1.30 17.78 16.57
C PRO A 207 -0.38 19.01 16.64
N LEU A 208 0.81 18.86 16.07
CA LEU A 208 1.83 19.88 15.81
C LEU A 208 2.28 20.68 17.04
N VAL A 209 2.24 20.03 18.20
CA VAL A 209 2.70 20.59 19.47
C VAL A 209 4.21 20.86 19.37
N VAL A 210 4.62 21.98 19.96
CA VAL A 210 6.03 22.34 20.15
C VAL A 210 6.37 22.60 21.61
N ASP A 211 5.41 22.96 22.47
CA ASP A 211 5.65 23.42 23.85
C ASP A 211 4.59 22.95 24.87
N PRO A 212 4.96 22.68 26.15
CA PRO A 212 4.00 22.32 27.19
C PRO A 212 2.88 23.34 27.41
N SER A 213 3.11 24.63 27.16
CA SER A 213 2.08 25.67 27.27
C SER A 213 0.93 25.47 26.28
N GLU A 214 1.18 24.91 25.10
CA GLU A 214 0.15 24.57 24.13
C GLU A 214 -0.72 23.41 24.64
N MET A 215 -0.11 22.42 25.30
CA MET A 215 -0.84 21.32 25.94
C MET A 215 -1.69 21.79 27.12
N HIS A 216 -1.19 22.70 27.96
CA HIS A 216 -1.99 23.31 29.02
C HIS A 216 -3.24 24.00 28.47
N MET A 217 -3.09 24.75 27.39
CA MET A 217 -4.20 25.39 26.72
C MET A 217 -5.18 24.38 26.12
N ALA A 218 -4.69 23.35 25.44
CA ALA A 218 -5.52 22.28 24.90
C ALA A 218 -6.33 21.56 25.99
N ARG A 219 -5.72 21.27 27.14
CA ARG A 219 -6.43 20.70 28.30
C ARG A 219 -7.53 21.61 28.84
N ARG A 220 -7.37 22.93 28.78
CA ARG A 220 -8.47 23.87 29.13
C ARG A 220 -9.63 23.75 28.16
N TRP A 221 -9.38 23.69 26.86
CA TRP A 221 -10.45 23.49 25.86
C TRP A 221 -11.17 22.17 26.07
N VAL A 222 -10.44 21.10 26.41
CA VAL A 222 -11.04 19.81 26.76
C VAL A 222 -11.91 19.93 28.01
N ALA A 223 -11.44 20.59 29.06
CA ALA A 223 -12.22 20.79 30.28
C ALA A 223 -13.50 21.59 30.05
N GLU A 224 -13.45 22.62 29.19
CA GLU A 224 -14.63 23.38 28.76
C GLU A 224 -15.63 22.49 28.00
N ALA A 225 -15.16 21.70 27.04
CA ALA A 225 -16.03 20.78 26.29
C ALA A 225 -16.63 19.67 27.18
N ILE A 226 -15.90 19.19 28.18
CA ILE A 226 -16.41 18.26 29.21
C ILE A 226 -17.54 18.93 29.98
N ALA A 227 -17.35 20.17 30.45
CA ALA A 227 -18.37 20.92 31.19
C ALA A 227 -19.62 21.16 30.33
N ASP A 228 -19.45 21.52 29.05
CA ASP A 228 -20.55 21.78 28.12
C ASP A 228 -21.39 20.54 27.81
N THR A 229 -20.76 19.36 27.74
CA THR A 229 -21.43 18.10 27.36
C THR A 229 -21.90 17.29 28.55
N GLY A 230 -21.39 17.56 29.75
CA GLY A 230 -21.61 16.73 30.93
C GLY A 230 -20.90 15.38 30.85
N MET A 231 -19.84 15.26 30.04
CA MET A 231 -19.03 14.05 29.95
C MET A 231 -18.38 13.78 31.32
N SER A 232 -18.37 12.51 31.73
CA SER A 232 -17.75 12.08 33.00
C SER A 232 -16.91 10.83 32.78
N GLY A 233 -15.85 10.64 33.56
CA GLY A 233 -14.98 9.47 33.49
C GLY A 233 -13.56 9.80 33.04
N SER A 234 -12.72 8.77 32.94
CA SER A 234 -11.33 8.92 32.50
C SER A 234 -11.27 9.30 31.02
N LEU A 235 -10.48 10.32 30.70
CA LEU A 235 -10.18 10.76 29.35
C LEU A 235 -8.67 11.01 29.30
N LYS A 236 -7.99 10.41 28.32
CA LYS A 236 -6.56 10.64 28.09
C LYS A 236 -6.39 11.74 27.06
N ILE A 237 -5.53 12.71 27.36
CA ILE A 237 -5.18 13.83 26.49
C ILE A 237 -3.67 13.76 26.23
N GLY A 238 -3.30 13.59 24.98
CA GLY A 238 -1.91 13.37 24.57
C GLY A 238 -1.48 14.31 23.46
N ALA A 239 -0.19 14.28 23.16
CA ALA A 239 0.43 15.08 22.12
C ALA A 239 0.92 14.20 20.97
N MET A 240 0.81 14.71 19.75
CA MET A 240 1.54 14.16 18.63
C MET A 240 2.98 14.68 18.68
N LEU A 241 3.95 13.78 18.84
CA LEU A 241 5.37 14.12 18.81
C LEU A 241 5.86 14.07 17.37
N GLU A 242 5.67 15.17 16.67
CA GLU A 242 5.97 15.28 15.24
C GLU A 242 6.81 16.51 14.88
N THR A 243 7.17 17.32 15.88
CA THR A 243 8.11 18.42 15.72
C THR A 243 9.43 18.11 16.45
N PRO A 244 10.59 18.48 15.89
CA PRO A 244 11.87 18.26 16.57
C PRO A 244 11.93 18.89 17.96
N ARG A 245 11.32 20.08 18.14
CA ARG A 245 11.28 20.73 19.46
C ARG A 245 10.51 19.90 20.46
N ALA A 246 9.31 19.41 20.12
CA ALA A 246 8.52 18.59 21.05
C ALA A 246 9.26 17.31 21.46
N ALA A 247 9.97 16.66 20.53
CA ALA A 247 10.80 15.50 20.87
C ALA A 247 11.97 15.86 21.80
N LEU A 248 12.57 17.04 21.64
CA LEU A 248 13.66 17.52 22.49
C LEU A 248 13.21 17.96 23.90
N VAL A 249 11.94 18.34 24.07
CA VAL A 249 11.34 18.70 25.38
C VAL A 249 10.28 17.68 25.83
N ALA A 250 10.47 16.41 25.44
CA ALA A 250 9.49 15.35 25.68
C ALA A 250 9.25 15.10 27.18
N GLY A 251 10.25 15.28 28.02
CA GLY A 251 10.14 15.18 29.48
C GLY A 251 9.18 16.21 30.06
N GLU A 252 9.32 17.49 29.71
CA GLU A 252 8.40 18.54 30.16
C GLU A 252 7.00 18.36 29.58
N LEU A 253 6.90 17.88 28.33
CA LEU A 253 5.60 17.54 27.74
C LEU A 253 4.93 16.36 28.44
N ALA A 254 5.71 15.42 28.98
CA ALA A 254 5.20 14.22 29.64
C ALA A 254 4.55 14.53 31.00
N GLU A 255 4.96 15.63 31.66
CA GLU A 255 4.32 16.11 32.89
C GLU A 255 2.87 16.59 32.65
N VAL A 256 2.55 16.95 31.41
CA VAL A 256 1.26 17.54 31.03
C VAL A 256 0.50 16.73 30.00
N SER A 257 0.98 15.55 29.63
CA SER A 257 0.39 14.67 28.60
C SER A 257 0.20 13.26 29.13
N ASP A 258 -0.94 12.64 28.82
CA ASP A 258 -1.25 11.27 29.27
C ASP A 258 -0.63 10.20 28.34
N PHE A 259 -0.32 10.59 27.10
CA PHE A 259 0.35 9.75 26.12
C PHE A 259 1.02 10.58 25.02
N PHE A 260 1.92 9.94 24.28
CA PHE A 260 2.49 10.44 23.04
C PHE A 260 2.19 9.50 21.87
N SER A 261 2.05 10.08 20.68
CA SER A 261 2.13 9.34 19.42
C SER A 261 3.10 10.05 18.50
N PHE A 262 4.15 9.37 18.06
CA PHE A 262 5.06 9.94 17.07
C PHE A 262 4.36 10.00 15.70
N GLY A 263 4.26 11.22 15.15
CA GLY A 263 3.91 11.46 13.75
C GLY A 263 5.20 11.43 12.94
N THR A 264 5.67 10.23 12.58
CA THR A 264 7.00 10.06 11.99
C THR A 264 7.12 10.65 10.59
N ASN A 265 6.00 10.83 9.88
CA ASN A 265 6.00 11.53 8.58
C ASN A 265 6.47 12.99 8.74
N ASP A 266 5.78 13.79 9.55
CA ASP A 266 6.11 15.20 9.78
C ASP A 266 7.45 15.35 10.53
N LEU A 267 7.75 14.43 11.46
CA LEU A 267 9.05 14.43 12.14
C LEU A 267 10.19 14.20 11.14
N THR A 268 10.07 13.22 10.24
CA THR A 268 11.05 13.00 9.17
C THR A 268 11.17 14.23 8.28
N GLN A 269 10.05 14.84 7.86
CA GLN A 269 10.08 16.04 7.03
C GLN A 269 10.88 17.17 7.70
N LEU A 270 10.66 17.42 8.99
CA LEU A 270 11.32 18.51 9.71
C LEU A 270 12.79 18.20 10.07
N VAL A 271 13.13 16.94 10.34
CA VAL A 271 14.51 16.53 10.66
C VAL A 271 15.39 16.52 9.41
N PHE A 272 14.88 16.01 8.28
CA PHE A 272 15.60 16.03 7.01
C PHE A 272 15.53 17.38 6.28
N ALA A 273 14.62 18.26 6.70
CA ALA A 273 14.21 19.44 5.92
C ALA A 273 13.72 19.06 4.51
N PHE A 274 12.96 17.96 4.41
CA PHE A 274 12.37 17.45 3.19
C PHE A 274 10.86 17.73 3.17
N SER A 275 10.40 18.47 2.16
CA SER A 275 8.97 18.53 1.86
C SER A 275 8.58 17.24 1.14
N ARG A 276 7.77 16.39 1.76
CA ARG A 276 7.39 15.06 1.23
C ARG A 276 6.86 15.16 -0.21
N ASP A 277 5.97 16.14 -0.44
CA ASP A 277 5.32 16.36 -1.74
C ASP A 277 6.32 16.82 -2.82
N ASP A 278 7.36 17.55 -2.44
CA ASP A 278 8.36 18.08 -3.39
C ASP A 278 9.49 17.09 -3.67
N VAL A 279 9.99 16.40 -2.62
CA VAL A 279 11.19 15.58 -2.74
C VAL A 279 10.91 14.20 -3.32
N GLY A 280 9.71 13.63 -3.09
CA GLY A 280 9.43 12.23 -3.40
C GLY A 280 9.63 11.87 -4.88
N SER A 281 9.19 12.73 -5.80
CA SER A 281 9.32 12.47 -7.24
C SER A 281 10.58 13.07 -7.88
N ARG A 282 11.21 14.06 -7.25
CA ARG A 282 12.30 14.85 -7.84
C ARG A 282 13.68 14.53 -7.29
N LEU A 283 13.79 14.37 -5.98
CA LEU A 283 15.06 14.32 -5.26
C LEU A 283 15.36 12.93 -4.70
N ILE A 284 14.38 12.28 -4.07
CA ILE A 284 14.57 10.94 -3.47
C ILE A 284 15.10 9.91 -4.47
N PRO A 285 14.59 9.78 -5.72
CA PRO A 285 15.09 8.79 -6.66
C PRO A 285 16.58 8.97 -6.97
N GLU A 286 17.03 10.23 -7.07
CA GLU A 286 18.44 10.56 -7.35
C GLU A 286 19.33 10.30 -6.13
N TYR A 287 18.85 10.61 -4.92
CA TYR A 287 19.58 10.31 -3.67
C TYR A 287 19.75 8.81 -3.45
N LEU A 288 18.76 8.00 -3.78
CA LEU A 288 18.88 6.54 -3.77
C LEU A 288 19.84 6.05 -4.85
N ARG A 289 19.72 6.57 -6.08
CA ARG A 289 20.58 6.20 -7.22
C ARG A 289 22.06 6.51 -6.99
N THR A 290 22.34 7.61 -6.26
CA THR A 290 23.69 8.05 -5.92
C THR A 290 24.17 7.52 -4.56
N GLU A 291 23.38 6.65 -3.92
CA GLU A 291 23.67 6.06 -2.60
C GLU A 291 23.89 7.12 -1.50
N LEU A 292 23.35 8.33 -1.67
CA LEU A 292 23.30 9.35 -0.62
C LEU A 292 22.25 9.00 0.45
N LEU A 293 21.24 8.23 0.06
CA LEU A 293 20.30 7.55 0.94
C LEU A 293 20.30 6.06 0.59
N GLU A 294 20.24 5.20 1.61
CA GLU A 294 20.07 3.76 1.41
C GLU A 294 18.61 3.39 1.13
N LYS A 295 17.68 4.08 1.81
CA LYS A 295 16.23 3.86 1.72
C LYS A 295 15.50 5.20 1.74
N ASP A 296 14.28 5.22 1.23
CA ASP A 296 13.39 6.38 1.36
C ASP A 296 13.03 6.55 2.85
N PRO A 297 13.41 7.67 3.49
CA PRO A 297 13.15 7.90 4.92
C PRO A 297 11.66 8.08 5.24
N PHE A 298 10.78 8.21 4.23
CA PHE A 298 9.33 8.24 4.40
C PHE A 298 8.68 6.86 4.32
N GLU A 299 9.37 5.86 3.78
CA GLU A 299 8.90 4.47 3.72
C GLU A 299 9.46 3.64 4.90
N SER A 300 10.75 3.78 5.18
CA SER A 300 11.44 3.14 6.31
C SER A 300 12.05 4.21 7.21
N LEU A 301 11.97 4.01 8.53
CA LEU A 301 12.43 4.96 9.52
C LEU A 301 13.95 5.14 9.42
N ASP A 302 14.40 6.38 9.23
CA ASP A 302 15.80 6.74 9.41
C ASP A 302 16.21 6.52 10.88
N GLN A 303 16.92 5.44 11.17
CA GLN A 303 17.30 5.07 12.54
C GLN A 303 18.41 5.97 13.12
N VAL A 304 19.24 6.60 12.27
CA VAL A 304 20.44 7.33 12.72
C VAL A 304 20.19 8.81 12.99
N GLY A 305 19.18 9.41 12.35
CA GLY A 305 18.71 10.77 12.63
C GLY A 305 17.38 10.75 13.39
N VAL A 306 16.29 10.47 12.69
CA VAL A 306 14.92 10.50 13.24
C VAL A 306 14.77 9.49 14.39
N GLY A 307 15.29 8.28 14.23
CA GLY A 307 15.26 7.22 15.23
C GLY A 307 15.99 7.59 16.53
N ARG A 308 17.10 8.32 16.45
CA ARG A 308 17.78 8.85 17.65
C ARG A 308 16.95 9.89 18.38
N ILE A 309 16.22 10.73 17.64
CA ILE A 309 15.28 11.69 18.23
C ILE A 309 14.14 10.97 18.94
N ILE A 310 13.58 9.92 18.32
CA ILE A 310 12.54 9.07 18.94
C ILE A 310 13.08 8.39 20.19
N GLN A 311 14.25 7.75 20.12
CA GLN A 311 14.87 7.08 21.25
C GLN A 311 15.12 8.03 22.44
N TYR A 312 15.65 9.22 22.15
CA TYR A 312 15.85 10.27 23.15
C TYR A 312 14.53 10.68 23.79
N ALA A 313 13.52 10.98 22.98
CA ALA A 313 12.20 11.42 23.45
C ALA A 313 11.53 10.33 24.31
N CYS A 314 11.58 9.06 23.91
CA CYS A 314 11.06 7.93 24.69
C CYS A 314 11.71 7.84 26.08
N SER A 315 13.05 7.92 26.14
CA SER A 315 13.79 7.88 27.40
C SER A 315 13.45 9.08 28.27
N ASN A 316 13.57 10.29 27.72
CA ASN A 316 13.35 11.53 28.45
C ASN A 316 11.91 11.67 28.96
N ALA A 317 10.92 11.24 28.17
CA ALA A 317 9.52 11.19 28.58
C ALA A 317 9.30 10.25 29.77
N ARG A 318 9.89 9.05 29.73
CA ARG A 318 9.72 8.04 30.79
C ARG A 318 10.50 8.36 32.06
N ASP A 319 11.63 9.06 31.94
CA ASP A 319 12.37 9.59 33.10
C ASP A 319 11.52 10.61 33.87
N ALA A 320 10.72 11.42 33.17
CA ALA A 320 9.79 12.37 33.78
C ALA A 320 8.48 11.72 34.25
N SER A 321 7.93 10.77 33.47
CA SER A 321 6.69 10.08 33.76
C SER A 321 6.76 8.61 33.35
N ALA A 322 7.09 7.72 34.28
CA ALA A 322 7.25 6.29 34.00
C ALA A 322 5.97 5.60 33.47
N ALA A 323 4.80 6.20 33.71
CA ALA A 323 3.51 5.66 33.29
C ALA A 323 3.03 6.20 31.92
N ILE A 324 3.78 7.11 31.29
CA ILE A 324 3.36 7.67 30.00
C ILE A 324 3.34 6.60 28.92
N LYS A 325 2.20 6.51 28.22
CA LYS A 325 2.04 5.64 27.06
C LYS A 325 2.63 6.31 25.83
N ILE A 326 3.44 5.60 25.05
CA ILE A 326 4.13 6.12 23.87
C ILE A 326 3.87 5.19 22.70
N GLY A 327 3.31 5.70 21.62
CA GLY A 327 3.18 4.94 20.37
C GLY A 327 3.71 5.68 19.17
N VAL A 328 3.63 5.02 18.02
CA VAL A 328 4.04 5.58 16.73
C VAL A 328 2.94 5.34 15.73
N CYS A 329 2.55 6.38 15.00
CA CYS A 329 1.57 6.30 13.92
C CYS A 329 2.18 6.81 12.62
N GLY A 330 1.99 6.07 11.54
CA GLY A 330 2.52 6.46 10.23
C GLY A 330 2.73 5.25 9.32
N GLU A 331 3.24 5.52 8.13
CA GLU A 331 3.54 4.46 7.16
C GLU A 331 4.72 3.61 7.62
N GLN A 332 5.75 4.25 8.20
CA GLN A 332 6.95 3.59 8.72
C GLN A 332 6.63 2.65 9.89
N ALA A 333 5.55 2.88 10.65
CA ALA A 333 5.14 1.98 11.74
C ALA A 333 4.73 0.58 11.25
N GLY A 334 4.37 0.45 9.96
CA GLY A 334 4.04 -0.83 9.32
C GLY A 334 5.21 -1.48 8.56
N ASP A 335 6.39 -0.87 8.55
CA ASP A 335 7.61 -1.44 7.98
C ASP A 335 8.30 -2.36 9.02
N PRO A 336 8.61 -3.63 8.70
CA PRO A 336 9.16 -4.57 9.69
C PRO A 336 10.46 -4.13 10.35
N GLU A 337 11.37 -3.51 9.61
CA GLU A 337 12.65 -3.04 10.17
C GLU A 337 12.44 -1.86 11.12
N SER A 338 11.61 -0.90 10.72
CA SER A 338 11.18 0.20 11.56
C SER A 338 10.49 -0.30 12.83
N ALA A 339 9.58 -1.27 12.73
CA ALA A 339 8.89 -1.85 13.89
C ALA A 339 9.88 -2.45 14.89
N LYS A 340 10.90 -3.17 14.42
CA LYS A 340 11.96 -3.71 15.27
C LYS A 340 12.71 -2.62 16.04
N PHE A 341 13.11 -1.55 15.36
CA PHE A 341 13.78 -0.41 16.01
C PHE A 341 12.86 0.29 17.04
N LEU A 342 11.59 0.49 16.71
CA LEU A 342 10.61 1.14 17.59
C LEU A 342 10.34 0.29 18.85
N VAL A 343 10.22 -1.03 18.71
CA VAL A 343 10.12 -1.97 19.85
C VAL A 343 11.36 -1.87 20.75
N ALA A 344 12.55 -1.73 20.17
CA ALA A 344 13.79 -1.54 20.93
C ALA A 344 13.85 -0.17 21.63
N CYS A 345 13.25 0.87 21.05
CA CYS A 345 13.02 2.16 21.74
C CYS A 345 11.98 2.06 22.86
N GLY A 346 11.29 0.93 22.95
CA GLY A 346 10.35 0.58 24.00
C GLY A 346 8.96 1.16 23.78
N VAL A 347 8.50 1.44 22.56
CA VAL A 347 7.12 1.95 22.35
C VAL A 347 6.06 0.95 22.87
N ASP A 348 4.94 1.46 23.36
CA ASP A 348 3.81 0.67 23.87
C ASP A 348 2.87 0.21 22.75
N TYR A 349 2.88 0.90 21.59
CA TYR A 349 2.15 0.47 20.40
C TYR A 349 2.71 1.01 19.10
N VAL A 350 2.43 0.30 18.01
CA VAL A 350 2.57 0.79 16.63
C VAL A 350 1.20 0.90 15.98
N SER A 351 1.02 1.86 15.06
CA SER A 351 -0.25 2.11 14.38
C SER A 351 -0.05 2.34 12.89
N CYS A 352 -0.64 1.48 12.07
CA CYS A 352 -0.49 1.45 10.62
C CYS A 352 -1.85 1.37 9.90
N SER A 353 -1.88 1.45 8.57
CA SER A 353 -3.14 1.30 7.82
C SER A 353 -3.77 -0.10 8.04
N PRO A 354 -5.10 -0.28 7.93
CA PRO A 354 -5.77 -1.53 8.27
C PRO A 354 -5.13 -2.76 7.61
N TYR A 355 -4.83 -2.69 6.31
CA TYR A 355 -4.20 -3.79 5.56
C TYR A 355 -2.78 -4.14 6.00
N ARG A 356 -2.07 -3.24 6.72
CA ARG A 356 -0.74 -3.49 7.28
C ARG A 356 -0.80 -4.06 8.70
N VAL A 357 -1.97 -4.16 9.33
CA VAL A 357 -2.12 -4.71 10.69
C VAL A 357 -1.56 -6.14 10.80
N PRO A 358 -1.86 -7.09 9.88
CA PRO A 358 -1.28 -8.43 9.96
C PRO A 358 0.26 -8.44 9.88
N ILE A 359 0.82 -7.59 9.02
CA ILE A 359 2.27 -7.45 8.85
C ILE A 359 2.89 -6.90 10.14
N ALA A 360 2.30 -5.87 10.73
CA ALA A 360 2.77 -5.28 11.98
C ALA A 360 2.67 -6.25 13.17
N ARG A 361 1.59 -7.06 13.25
CA ARG A 361 1.45 -8.12 14.28
C ARG A 361 2.63 -9.09 14.23
N LEU A 362 2.95 -9.58 13.03
CA LEU A 362 4.07 -10.51 12.84
C LEU A 362 5.43 -9.83 13.11
N ALA A 363 5.66 -8.64 12.57
CA ALA A 363 6.93 -7.94 12.72
C ALA A 363 7.23 -7.58 14.18
N VAL A 364 6.22 -7.13 14.95
CA VAL A 364 6.37 -6.83 16.37
C VAL A 364 6.65 -8.11 17.18
N ALA A 365 5.97 -9.21 16.87
CA ALA A 365 6.22 -10.49 17.52
C ALA A 365 7.66 -10.98 17.29
N GLN A 366 8.14 -10.92 16.03
CA GLN A 366 9.52 -11.25 15.67
C GLN A 366 10.52 -10.36 16.40
N ALA A 367 10.28 -9.06 16.46
CA ALA A 367 11.15 -8.13 17.19
C ALA A 367 11.26 -8.45 18.68
N LEU A 368 10.14 -8.84 19.33
CA LEU A 368 10.14 -9.23 20.74
C LEU A 368 10.88 -10.54 21.00
N LEU A 369 10.74 -11.53 20.10
CA LEU A 369 11.48 -12.79 20.16
C LEU A 369 12.99 -12.57 20.02
N GLU A 370 13.41 -11.81 19.01
CA GLU A 370 14.81 -11.49 18.78
C GLU A 370 15.44 -10.68 19.92
N ALA A 371 14.65 -9.83 20.56
CA ALA A 371 15.07 -9.08 21.74
C ALA A 371 15.13 -9.94 23.03
N GLY A 372 14.68 -11.20 22.98
CA GLY A 372 14.66 -12.09 24.15
C GLY A 372 13.69 -11.64 25.24
N ARG A 373 12.61 -10.93 24.85
CA ARG A 373 11.67 -10.28 25.77
C ARG A 373 10.43 -11.11 26.09
N VAL A 374 10.35 -12.32 25.54
CA VAL A 374 9.20 -13.22 25.64
C VAL A 374 9.45 -14.23 26.77
N SER A 375 8.44 -14.46 27.60
CA SER A 375 8.58 -15.36 28.75
C SER A 375 8.83 -16.81 28.32
N ALA A 376 9.58 -17.56 29.15
CA ALA A 376 9.84 -18.99 28.91
C ALA A 376 8.55 -19.83 28.90
N ASP A 377 7.56 -19.44 29.72
CA ASP A 377 6.26 -20.11 29.78
C ASP A 377 5.50 -19.90 28.45
N THR A 378 5.49 -18.68 27.90
CA THR A 378 4.89 -18.41 26.58
C THR A 378 5.58 -19.19 25.46
N LEU A 379 6.90 -19.32 25.51
CA LEU A 379 7.66 -20.14 24.54
C LEU A 379 7.32 -21.63 24.66
N ALA A 380 7.05 -22.13 25.87
CA ALA A 380 6.59 -23.50 26.09
C ALA A 380 5.16 -23.70 25.57
N ASP A 381 4.25 -22.77 25.83
CA ASP A 381 2.87 -22.81 25.33
C ASP A 381 2.83 -22.82 23.79
N LEU A 382 3.71 -22.06 23.14
CA LEU A 382 3.87 -22.08 21.67
C LEU A 382 4.34 -23.45 21.17
N ALA A 383 5.32 -24.07 21.85
CA ALA A 383 5.81 -25.40 21.50
C ALA A 383 4.73 -26.49 21.66
N ASP A 384 3.88 -26.38 22.68
CA ASP A 384 2.78 -27.32 22.94
C ASP A 384 1.56 -27.10 22.04
N SER A 385 1.34 -25.86 21.56
CA SER A 385 0.28 -25.50 20.61
C SER A 385 0.55 -25.94 19.16
N SER A 386 1.78 -26.37 18.86
CA SER A 386 2.12 -26.92 17.55
C SER A 386 1.40 -28.26 17.36
N PRO A 387 0.57 -28.45 16.31
CA PRO A 387 0.00 -29.74 15.99
C PRO A 387 1.14 -30.76 15.89
N GLY A 388 1.09 -31.78 16.77
CA GLY A 388 2.23 -32.61 17.14
C GLY A 388 3.10 -32.98 15.95
N ALA A 389 4.38 -32.58 16.00
CA ALA A 389 5.43 -32.81 15.03
C ALA A 389 4.99 -33.66 13.82
N ALA A 390 4.31 -33.03 12.86
CA ALA A 390 4.54 -33.43 11.49
C ALA A 390 6.06 -33.37 11.30
N GLU A 391 6.64 -34.40 10.67
CA GLU A 391 8.07 -34.40 10.36
C GLU A 391 8.49 -33.01 9.92
N PRO A 392 9.63 -32.47 10.39
CA PRO A 392 10.06 -31.13 10.03
C PRO A 392 9.85 -31.02 8.53
N VAL A 393 8.92 -30.16 8.12
CA VAL A 393 8.74 -29.88 6.70
C VAL A 393 10.10 -29.36 6.33
N GLU A 394 10.87 -30.21 5.66
CA GLU A 394 12.15 -29.84 5.09
C GLU A 394 11.82 -28.53 4.40
N HIS A 395 12.44 -27.44 4.82
CA HIS A 395 12.37 -26.21 4.07
C HIS A 395 13.12 -26.54 2.80
N ARG A 396 12.43 -27.22 1.89
CA ARG A 396 12.80 -27.34 0.51
C ARG A 396 12.74 -25.88 0.10
N PRO A 397 13.88 -25.24 -0.23
CA PRO A 397 13.78 -24.06 -1.09
C PRO A 397 12.80 -24.44 -2.21
N PRO A 398 11.90 -23.52 -2.60
CA PRO A 398 10.80 -23.81 -3.52
C PRO A 398 11.34 -24.76 -4.56
N ALA A 399 10.80 -25.99 -4.58
CA ALA A 399 11.40 -27.10 -5.29
C ALA A 399 11.80 -26.52 -6.63
N ALA A 400 13.11 -26.40 -6.87
CA ALA A 400 13.62 -26.17 -8.20
C ALA A 400 12.91 -27.28 -8.95
N ALA A 401 11.91 -26.89 -9.74
CA ALA A 401 11.34 -27.80 -10.68
C ALA A 401 12.58 -28.12 -11.49
N ALA A 402 13.14 -29.30 -11.23
CA ALA A 402 14.02 -29.96 -12.16
C ALA A 402 13.11 -30.33 -13.33
N THR A 403 12.61 -29.30 -14.01
CA THR A 403 12.39 -29.31 -15.43
C THR A 403 13.77 -29.63 -15.95
N GLU A 404 13.91 -30.86 -16.43
CA GLU A 404 15.10 -31.31 -17.12
C GLU A 404 15.65 -30.16 -17.96
N SER A 405 16.90 -29.79 -17.68
CA SER A 405 17.62 -28.66 -18.27
C SER A 405 17.87 -28.82 -19.78
N THR A 406 17.17 -29.74 -20.43
CA THR A 406 17.25 -29.98 -21.86
C THR A 406 16.74 -28.78 -22.66
N GLY A 407 15.74 -28.03 -22.17
CA GLY A 407 15.26 -26.80 -22.80
C GLY A 407 16.24 -25.63 -22.70
N ALA A 408 16.67 -25.31 -21.47
CA ALA A 408 17.57 -24.18 -21.21
C ALA A 408 18.97 -24.35 -21.83
N VAL A 409 19.48 -25.58 -21.85
CA VAL A 409 20.77 -25.91 -22.49
C VAL A 409 20.70 -25.81 -24.02
N VAL A 410 19.54 -26.10 -24.63
CA VAL A 410 19.36 -26.04 -26.09
C VAL A 410 19.23 -24.60 -26.60
N VAL A 411 18.53 -23.71 -25.88
CA VAL A 411 18.39 -22.30 -26.29
C VAL A 411 19.69 -21.52 -26.08
N ALA A 412 20.40 -21.72 -24.96
CA ALA A 412 21.69 -21.09 -24.72
C ALA A 412 22.76 -21.50 -25.75
N ALA A 413 22.76 -22.77 -26.18
CA ALA A 413 23.68 -23.27 -27.19
C ALA A 413 23.39 -22.75 -28.61
N ALA A 414 22.14 -22.38 -28.92
CA ALA A 414 21.74 -21.90 -30.24
C ALA A 414 22.05 -20.41 -30.48
N TYR A 415 22.04 -19.58 -29.43
CA TYR A 415 22.17 -18.11 -29.57
C TYR A 415 23.52 -17.52 -29.18
N GLY A 416 24.45 -18.31 -28.60
CA GLY A 416 25.86 -17.93 -28.37
C GLY A 416 26.11 -16.85 -27.30
N ASP A 417 25.25 -15.84 -27.20
CA ASP A 417 25.17 -14.80 -26.18
C ASP A 417 23.71 -14.66 -25.71
N HIS A 418 23.48 -14.56 -24.40
CA HIS A 418 22.15 -14.42 -23.81
C HIS A 418 21.53 -13.04 -24.09
N GLU A 419 22.28 -12.07 -24.66
CA GLU A 419 21.79 -10.74 -25.00
C GLU A 419 20.48 -10.75 -25.80
N PHE A 420 20.41 -11.49 -26.90
CA PHE A 420 19.20 -11.48 -27.74
C PHE A 420 17.98 -12.00 -26.97
N VAL A 421 18.08 -13.16 -26.33
CA VAL A 421 16.91 -13.81 -25.69
C VAL A 421 16.41 -13.03 -24.47
N LEU A 422 17.31 -12.37 -23.72
CA LEU A 422 16.93 -11.53 -22.58
C LEU A 422 16.28 -10.20 -23.03
N LEU A 423 16.83 -9.55 -24.07
CA LEU A 423 16.20 -8.36 -24.65
C LEU A 423 14.85 -8.72 -25.30
N HIS A 424 14.77 -9.88 -25.95
CA HIS A 424 13.54 -10.37 -26.56
C HIS A 424 12.46 -10.65 -25.51
N ALA A 425 12.80 -11.28 -24.39
CA ALA A 425 11.86 -11.49 -23.27
C ALA A 425 11.28 -10.16 -22.75
N LEU A 426 12.12 -9.13 -22.59
CA LEU A 426 11.67 -7.78 -22.21
C LEU A 426 10.86 -7.09 -23.32
N ARG A 427 11.14 -7.37 -24.60
CA ARG A 427 10.38 -6.82 -25.73
C ARG A 427 8.96 -7.39 -25.79
N ILE A 428 8.81 -8.69 -25.54
CA ILE A 428 7.51 -9.38 -25.53
C ILE A 428 6.71 -9.00 -24.28
N LYS A 429 7.34 -9.02 -23.10
CA LYS A 429 6.67 -8.72 -21.83
C LYS A 429 6.45 -7.23 -21.57
N GLY A 430 7.26 -6.36 -22.17
CA GLY A 430 7.25 -4.91 -21.99
C GLY A 430 7.95 -4.45 -20.70
N PHE A 431 7.69 -5.12 -19.57
CA PHE A 431 8.43 -4.98 -18.31
C PHE A 431 8.35 -6.27 -17.49
N ALA A 432 9.45 -6.69 -16.85
CA ALA A 432 9.49 -7.97 -16.13
C ALA A 432 10.54 -7.97 -15.00
N GLN A 433 10.31 -8.82 -13.99
CA GLN A 433 11.30 -9.14 -12.96
C GLN A 433 12.33 -10.16 -13.51
N PRO A 434 13.54 -10.30 -12.92
CA PRO A 434 14.60 -11.13 -13.47
C PRO A 434 14.22 -12.61 -13.61
N ASP A 435 13.45 -13.16 -12.68
CA ASP A 435 12.90 -14.51 -12.70
C ASP A 435 11.94 -14.73 -13.88
N VAL A 436 11.04 -13.76 -14.12
CA VAL A 436 10.11 -13.79 -15.27
C VAL A 436 10.88 -13.67 -16.60
N VAL A 437 11.92 -12.83 -16.64
CA VAL A 437 12.80 -12.73 -17.82
C VAL A 437 13.51 -14.06 -18.07
N ALA A 438 14.03 -14.70 -17.03
CA ALA A 438 14.70 -16.00 -17.11
C ALA A 438 13.76 -17.09 -17.64
N GLU A 439 12.52 -17.12 -17.15
CA GLU A 439 11.49 -18.08 -17.55
C GLU A 439 11.13 -17.93 -19.03
N ILE A 440 10.88 -16.69 -19.50
CA ILE A 440 10.54 -16.42 -20.90
C ILE A 440 11.73 -16.75 -21.82
N ALA A 441 12.94 -16.36 -21.42
CA ALA A 441 14.17 -16.58 -22.18
C ALA A 441 14.66 -18.03 -22.11
N CYS A 442 14.06 -18.88 -21.26
CA CYS A 442 14.49 -20.24 -20.99
C CYS A 442 15.99 -20.32 -20.63
N VAL A 443 16.41 -19.48 -19.67
CA VAL A 443 17.77 -19.49 -19.11
C VAL A 443 17.71 -19.71 -17.61
N GLU A 444 18.83 -20.16 -17.02
CA GLU A 444 18.95 -20.25 -15.56
C GLU A 444 18.76 -18.87 -14.93
N ALA A 445 17.96 -18.78 -13.88
CA ALA A 445 17.64 -17.52 -13.22
C ALA A 445 18.88 -16.89 -12.52
N GLU A 446 19.80 -17.74 -12.06
CA GLU A 446 21.08 -17.30 -11.50
C GLU A 446 21.90 -16.59 -12.58
N GLY A 447 22.28 -15.33 -12.37
CA GLY A 447 23.04 -14.55 -13.35
C GLY A 447 22.20 -13.53 -14.12
N VAL A 448 20.88 -13.72 -14.23
CA VAL A 448 20.03 -12.86 -15.09
C VAL A 448 19.97 -11.43 -14.58
N GLU A 449 19.86 -11.24 -13.27
CA GLU A 449 19.86 -9.90 -12.69
C GLU A 449 21.18 -9.16 -12.96
N GLN A 450 22.34 -9.84 -12.87
CA GLN A 450 23.63 -9.23 -13.22
C GLN A 450 23.72 -8.87 -14.71
N LEU A 451 23.21 -9.74 -15.60
CA LEU A 451 23.18 -9.47 -17.04
C LEU A 451 22.25 -8.30 -17.38
N LEU A 452 21.08 -8.24 -16.74
CA LEU A 452 20.14 -7.13 -16.88
C LEU A 452 20.71 -5.82 -16.33
N ALA A 453 21.47 -5.87 -15.23
CA ALA A 453 22.21 -4.72 -14.71
C ALA A 453 23.29 -4.25 -15.70
N ALA A 454 24.03 -5.16 -16.33
CA ALA A 454 24.98 -4.82 -17.39
C ALA A 454 24.30 -4.19 -18.62
N PHE A 455 23.07 -4.60 -18.96
CA PHE A 455 22.28 -3.92 -20.00
C PHE A 455 21.81 -2.52 -19.59
N VAL A 456 21.58 -2.27 -18.30
CA VAL A 456 21.32 -0.93 -17.78
C VAL A 456 22.56 -0.04 -17.95
N GLU A 457 23.75 -0.55 -17.61
CA GLU A 457 25.02 0.18 -17.82
C GLU A 457 25.28 0.51 -19.30
N ARG A 458 24.91 -0.42 -20.19
CA ARG A 458 25.00 -0.24 -21.65
C ARG A 458 23.88 0.62 -22.23
N GLY A 459 22.94 1.10 -21.42
CA GLY A 459 21.81 1.92 -21.85
C GLY A 459 20.71 1.17 -22.60
N LEU A 460 20.76 -0.16 -22.66
CA LEU A 460 19.77 -1.01 -23.36
C LEU A 460 18.52 -1.28 -22.50
N CYS A 461 18.69 -1.30 -21.18
CA CYS A 461 17.59 -1.51 -20.24
C CYS A 461 17.48 -0.36 -19.24
N LYS A 462 16.30 -0.22 -18.63
CA LYS A 462 16.06 0.59 -17.45
C LYS A 462 15.52 -0.31 -16.36
N HIS A 463 16.07 -0.18 -15.15
CA HIS A 463 15.51 -0.78 -13.94
C HIS A 463 14.54 0.19 -13.25
N ILE A 464 13.43 -0.34 -12.74
CA ILE A 464 12.39 0.34 -11.99
C ILE A 464 12.42 -0.25 -10.58
N PRO A 465 13.22 0.32 -9.65
CA PRO A 465 13.52 -0.32 -8.37
C PRO A 465 12.29 -0.55 -7.49
N ALA A 466 11.32 0.37 -7.52
CA ALA A 466 10.10 0.32 -6.71
C ALA A 466 9.25 -0.95 -6.89
N ARG A 467 9.44 -1.70 -7.99
CA ARG A 467 8.73 -2.96 -8.27
C ARG A 467 9.67 -4.08 -8.71
N ASN A 468 10.97 -3.84 -8.63
CA ASN A 468 12.02 -4.69 -9.17
C ASN A 468 11.80 -5.10 -10.64
N LEU A 469 11.46 -4.14 -11.51
CA LEU A 469 11.13 -4.42 -12.93
C LEU A 469 12.20 -3.87 -13.88
N TRP A 470 12.49 -4.61 -14.94
CA TRP A 470 13.33 -4.16 -16.06
C TRP A 470 12.48 -3.93 -17.29
N GLN A 471 12.92 -2.99 -18.13
CA GLN A 471 12.27 -2.64 -19.39
C GLN A 471 13.31 -2.18 -20.41
N LEU A 472 13.09 -2.45 -21.70
CA LEU A 472 13.92 -1.91 -22.78
C LEU A 472 13.81 -0.39 -22.90
N THR A 473 14.95 0.28 -23.03
CA THR A 473 15.04 1.68 -23.47
C THR A 473 14.82 1.78 -24.99
N PRO A 474 14.71 2.99 -25.57
CA PRO A 474 14.72 3.15 -27.03
C PRO A 474 15.93 2.46 -27.70
N ASP A 475 17.12 2.66 -27.15
CA ASP A 475 18.38 2.06 -27.66
C ASP A 475 18.36 0.53 -27.52
N GLY A 476 17.80 0.00 -26.43
CA GLY A 476 17.58 -1.43 -26.25
C GLY A 476 16.62 -2.05 -27.28
N ARG A 477 15.57 -1.32 -27.67
CA ARG A 477 14.65 -1.76 -28.72
C ARG A 477 15.31 -1.74 -30.10
N GLU A 478 16.13 -0.73 -30.38
CA GLU A 478 16.90 -0.68 -31.63
C GLU A 478 17.89 -1.83 -31.69
N ARG A 479 18.63 -2.08 -30.60
CA ARG A 479 19.55 -3.21 -30.48
C ARG A 479 18.86 -4.57 -30.63
N HIS A 480 17.69 -4.74 -30.01
CA HIS A 480 16.86 -5.93 -30.19
C HIS A 480 16.45 -6.12 -31.66
N ALA A 481 16.01 -5.06 -32.34
CA ALA A 481 15.61 -5.11 -33.75
C ALA A 481 16.79 -5.40 -34.69
N GLU A 482 18.02 -5.01 -34.34
CA GLU A 482 19.24 -5.45 -35.04
C GLU A 482 19.42 -6.96 -34.92
N LEU A 483 19.39 -7.49 -33.69
CA LEU A 483 19.63 -8.91 -33.40
C LEU A 483 18.53 -9.82 -33.94
N LEU A 484 17.28 -9.32 -34.04
CA LEU A 484 16.16 -10.10 -34.59
C LEU A 484 16.33 -10.41 -36.09
N ARG A 485 17.11 -9.62 -36.84
CA ARG A 485 17.31 -9.78 -38.29
C ARG A 485 18.19 -10.97 -38.70
N ASP A 486 18.80 -11.66 -37.74
CA ASP A 486 19.67 -12.81 -37.99
C ASP A 486 18.90 -14.14 -38.19
N VAL A 487 17.55 -14.14 -38.12
CA VAL A 487 16.72 -15.30 -38.48
C VAL A 487 16.57 -15.38 -40.02
N PRO A 488 17.02 -16.46 -40.70
CA PRO A 488 16.98 -16.53 -42.15
C PRO A 488 15.56 -16.48 -42.72
N GLY A 489 15.28 -15.52 -43.62
CA GLY A 489 13.92 -15.30 -44.16
C GLY A 489 13.25 -16.50 -44.87
N HIS A 490 14.02 -17.44 -45.41
CA HIS A 490 13.48 -18.66 -46.05
C HIS A 490 12.94 -19.70 -45.06
N GLU A 491 13.40 -19.68 -43.80
CA GLU A 491 12.86 -20.51 -42.72
C GLU A 491 11.54 -19.93 -42.20
N VAL A 492 11.35 -18.61 -42.35
CA VAL A 492 10.15 -17.86 -41.95
C VAL A 492 8.98 -18.11 -42.92
N ASP A 493 9.24 -18.25 -44.22
CA ASP A 493 8.21 -18.53 -45.25
C ASP A 493 7.47 -19.87 -44.99
N GLY A 494 8.17 -20.89 -44.50
CA GLY A 494 7.59 -22.20 -44.16
C GLY A 494 6.71 -22.20 -42.91
N LEU A 495 6.74 -21.12 -42.13
CA LEU A 495 5.97 -20.96 -40.90
C LEU A 495 4.59 -20.34 -41.13
N ARG A 496 4.30 -19.86 -42.35
CA ARG A 496 3.03 -19.18 -42.64
C ARG A 496 1.81 -20.10 -42.46
N GLU A 497 1.90 -21.36 -42.90
CA GLU A 497 0.83 -22.34 -42.71
C GLU A 497 0.58 -22.64 -41.22
N HIS A 498 1.64 -22.71 -40.41
CA HIS A 498 1.53 -22.87 -38.96
C HIS A 498 0.90 -21.63 -38.31
N TYR A 499 1.17 -20.44 -38.86
CA TYR A 499 0.60 -19.20 -38.37
C TYR A 499 -0.89 -19.08 -38.69
N ASP A 500 -1.30 -19.43 -39.91
CA ASP A 500 -2.71 -19.41 -40.28
C ASP A 500 -3.52 -20.37 -39.38
N HIS A 501 -2.98 -21.57 -39.09
CA HIS A 501 -3.59 -22.49 -38.12
C HIS A 501 -3.58 -21.93 -36.68
N PHE A 502 -2.52 -21.22 -36.27
CA PHE A 502 -2.52 -20.51 -34.99
C PHE A 502 -3.64 -19.46 -34.93
N LEU A 503 -3.93 -18.73 -36.01
CA LEU A 503 -5.00 -17.72 -36.02
C LEU A 503 -6.39 -18.33 -35.84
N ASP A 504 -6.65 -19.49 -36.44
CA ASP A 504 -7.89 -20.24 -36.20
C ASP A 504 -8.02 -20.61 -34.72
N LEU A 505 -6.97 -21.19 -34.13
CA LEU A 505 -6.93 -21.52 -32.70
C LEU A 505 -7.02 -20.28 -31.80
N ASN A 506 -6.50 -19.14 -32.23
CA ASN A 506 -6.58 -17.89 -31.49
C ASN A 506 -8.02 -17.37 -31.42
N ASN A 507 -8.82 -17.55 -32.48
CA ASN A 507 -10.24 -17.20 -32.46
C ASN A 507 -11.02 -18.10 -31.50
N ASP A 508 -10.76 -19.41 -31.53
CA ASP A 508 -11.36 -20.36 -30.60
C ASP A 508 -10.95 -20.05 -29.16
N PHE A 509 -9.68 -19.70 -28.93
CA PHE A 509 -9.17 -19.33 -27.62
C PHE A 509 -9.83 -18.04 -27.10
N LYS A 510 -10.01 -17.02 -27.95
CA LYS A 510 -10.71 -15.79 -27.58
C LYS A 510 -12.17 -16.06 -27.19
N ALA A 511 -12.87 -16.89 -27.95
CA ALA A 511 -14.23 -17.29 -27.62
C ALA A 511 -14.27 -18.03 -26.28
N LEU A 512 -13.31 -18.92 -26.04
CA LEU A 512 -13.19 -19.66 -24.81
C LEU A 512 -12.84 -18.77 -23.61
N CYS A 513 -12.00 -17.75 -23.77
CA CYS A 513 -11.76 -16.74 -22.73
C CYS A 513 -13.02 -15.95 -22.42
N ASN A 514 -13.80 -15.57 -23.43
CA ASN A 514 -15.09 -14.90 -23.22
C ASN A 514 -16.07 -15.79 -22.44
N ASP A 515 -16.15 -17.08 -22.79
CA ASP A 515 -16.99 -18.06 -22.10
C ASP A 515 -16.49 -18.36 -20.68
N TRP A 516 -15.17 -18.29 -20.43
CA TRP A 516 -14.63 -18.41 -19.08
C TRP A 516 -14.99 -17.20 -18.21
N GLN A 517 -14.93 -16.00 -18.78
CA GLN A 517 -15.18 -14.73 -18.10
C GLN A 517 -16.67 -14.38 -17.95
N THR A 518 -17.53 -14.92 -18.81
CA THR A 518 -18.96 -14.59 -18.84
C THR A 518 -19.82 -15.85 -18.87
N LYS A 519 -20.92 -15.82 -18.12
CA LYS A 519 -21.89 -16.91 -18.08
C LYS A 519 -23.29 -16.34 -18.23
N GLY A 520 -23.95 -16.65 -19.36
CA GLY A 520 -25.30 -16.16 -19.64
C GLY A 520 -25.38 -14.64 -19.88
N GLY A 521 -24.27 -13.99 -20.25
CA GLY A 521 -24.20 -12.55 -20.49
C GLY A 521 -23.81 -11.71 -19.27
N GLU A 522 -23.67 -12.34 -18.10
CA GLU A 522 -23.16 -11.72 -16.87
C GLU A 522 -21.72 -12.19 -16.58
N PRO A 523 -20.93 -11.46 -15.78
CA PRO A 523 -19.62 -11.92 -15.32
C PRO A 523 -19.73 -13.29 -14.64
N ASN A 524 -18.87 -14.24 -15.03
CA ASN A 524 -18.78 -15.54 -14.37
C ASN A 524 -18.17 -15.34 -12.97
N ASP A 525 -18.95 -15.60 -11.93
CA ASP A 525 -18.51 -15.50 -10.53
C ASP A 525 -17.78 -16.76 -10.04
N HIS A 526 -17.62 -17.76 -10.91
CA HIS A 526 -16.93 -19.04 -10.66
C HIS A 526 -17.54 -19.86 -9.51
N THR A 527 -18.82 -19.63 -9.17
CA THR A 527 -19.53 -20.42 -8.16
C THR A 527 -20.08 -21.75 -8.70
N ASP A 528 -20.20 -21.89 -10.02
CA ASP A 528 -20.64 -23.12 -10.69
C ASP A 528 -19.44 -23.96 -11.15
N ALA A 529 -19.04 -24.89 -10.28
CA ALA A 529 -17.91 -25.77 -10.54
C ALA A 529 -18.10 -26.71 -11.74
N ASP A 530 -19.33 -27.02 -12.17
CA ASP A 530 -19.59 -27.85 -13.36
C ASP A 530 -19.34 -27.07 -14.64
N TYR A 531 -19.79 -25.80 -14.67
CA TYR A 531 -19.53 -24.89 -15.78
C TYR A 531 -18.01 -24.68 -15.98
N ASP A 532 -17.30 -24.37 -14.90
CA ASP A 532 -15.86 -24.12 -14.94
C ASP A 532 -15.07 -25.37 -15.34
N ARG A 533 -15.43 -26.56 -14.82
CA ARG A 533 -14.83 -27.82 -15.28
C ARG A 533 -15.02 -28.06 -16.77
N GLY A 534 -16.19 -27.68 -17.31
CA GLY A 534 -16.46 -27.74 -18.75
C GLY A 534 -15.50 -26.88 -19.55
N ARG A 535 -15.34 -25.61 -19.16
CA ARG A 535 -14.42 -24.67 -19.84
C ARG A 535 -12.95 -25.08 -19.72
N ILE A 536 -12.52 -25.61 -18.59
CA ILE A 536 -11.16 -26.14 -18.42
C ILE A 536 -10.93 -27.35 -19.36
N ALA A 537 -11.94 -28.20 -19.54
CA ALA A 537 -11.85 -29.30 -20.50
C ALA A 537 -11.76 -28.82 -21.95
N ASP A 538 -12.51 -27.76 -22.30
CA ASP A 538 -12.43 -27.11 -23.60
C ASP A 538 -11.02 -26.51 -23.84
N LEU A 539 -10.42 -25.89 -22.82
CA LEU A 539 -9.05 -25.37 -22.91
C LEU A 539 -8.02 -26.48 -23.08
N ARG A 540 -8.18 -27.61 -22.38
CA ARG A 540 -7.32 -28.79 -22.57
C ARG A 540 -7.39 -29.30 -24.02
N ALA A 541 -8.58 -29.33 -24.61
CA ALA A 541 -8.74 -29.74 -26.00
C ALA A 541 -8.07 -28.76 -26.99
N LEU A 542 -8.18 -27.46 -26.74
CA LEU A 542 -7.48 -26.42 -27.51
C LEU A 542 -5.97 -26.54 -27.36
N HIS A 543 -5.48 -26.76 -26.14
CA HIS A 543 -4.06 -26.96 -25.85
C HIS A 543 -3.47 -28.14 -26.65
N GLN A 544 -4.18 -29.27 -26.71
CA GLN A 544 -3.75 -30.43 -27.50
C GLN A 544 -3.63 -30.13 -29.00
N GLN A 545 -4.46 -29.22 -29.52
CA GLN A 545 -4.39 -28.76 -30.92
C GLN A 545 -3.27 -27.73 -31.13
N ALA A 546 -3.00 -26.89 -30.14
CA ALA A 546 -1.96 -25.87 -30.20
C ALA A 546 -0.54 -26.44 -30.12
N MET A 547 -0.30 -27.52 -29.36
CA MET A 547 1.05 -28.06 -29.16
C MET A 547 1.76 -28.48 -30.47
N PRO A 548 1.13 -29.16 -31.44
CA PRO A 548 1.73 -29.41 -32.75
C PRO A 548 2.11 -28.13 -33.51
N VAL A 549 1.28 -27.08 -33.42
CA VAL A 549 1.54 -25.79 -34.06
C VAL A 549 2.78 -25.12 -33.46
N VAL A 550 2.86 -25.04 -32.13
CA VAL A 550 4.04 -24.51 -31.40
C VAL A 550 5.29 -25.35 -31.70
N ALA A 551 5.16 -26.68 -31.81
CA ALA A 551 6.27 -27.55 -32.17
C ALA A 551 6.82 -27.28 -33.59
N GLY A 552 5.95 -26.90 -34.54
CA GLY A 552 6.36 -26.47 -35.87
C GLY A 552 7.21 -25.20 -35.85
N PHE A 553 6.80 -24.20 -35.04
CA PHE A 553 7.61 -22.99 -34.83
C PHE A 553 8.93 -23.28 -34.14
N ARG A 554 8.93 -24.13 -33.10
CA ARG A 554 10.14 -24.57 -32.39
C ARG A 554 11.16 -25.22 -33.32
N ALA A 555 10.73 -26.00 -34.31
CA ALA A 555 11.63 -26.66 -35.25
C ALA A 555 12.44 -25.67 -36.10
N ALA A 556 11.88 -24.49 -36.38
CA ALA A 556 12.58 -23.42 -37.10
C ALA A 556 13.27 -22.42 -36.14
N VAL A 557 12.64 -22.12 -35.01
CA VAL A 557 13.11 -21.09 -34.07
C VAL A 557 13.13 -21.67 -32.65
N PRO A 558 14.32 -22.05 -32.14
CA PRO A 558 14.46 -22.75 -30.86
C PRO A 558 13.83 -22.06 -29.64
N ARG A 559 13.74 -20.71 -29.62
CA ARG A 559 13.16 -19.96 -28.49
C ARG A 559 11.69 -20.29 -28.20
N PHE A 560 10.96 -20.80 -29.19
CA PHE A 560 9.54 -21.14 -29.03
C PHE A 560 9.30 -22.33 -28.09
N GLU A 561 10.36 -23.05 -27.70
CA GLU A 561 10.26 -24.11 -26.69
C GLU A 561 9.72 -23.61 -25.35
N SER A 562 10.01 -22.35 -24.99
CA SER A 562 9.54 -21.77 -23.73
C SER A 562 8.01 -21.72 -23.66
N TYR A 563 7.32 -21.47 -24.77
CA TYR A 563 5.86 -21.44 -24.80
C TYR A 563 5.24 -22.81 -24.58
N SER A 564 5.80 -23.88 -25.16
CA SER A 564 5.32 -25.25 -24.93
C SER A 564 5.34 -25.60 -23.45
N HIS A 565 6.47 -25.32 -22.77
CA HIS A 565 6.62 -25.59 -21.35
C HIS A 565 5.66 -24.75 -20.49
N ARG A 566 5.61 -23.44 -20.74
CA ARG A 566 4.84 -22.50 -19.94
C ARG A 566 3.33 -22.71 -20.11
N LEU A 567 2.83 -22.94 -21.33
CA LEU A 567 1.42 -23.27 -21.58
C LEU A 567 1.01 -24.58 -20.90
N THR A 568 1.87 -25.61 -20.96
CA THR A 568 1.63 -26.90 -20.31
C THR A 568 1.59 -26.76 -18.79
N SER A 569 2.55 -26.04 -18.21
CA SER A 569 2.62 -25.76 -16.78
C SER A 569 1.40 -24.97 -16.29
N SER A 570 0.99 -23.95 -17.05
CA SER A 570 -0.17 -23.12 -16.74
C SER A 570 -1.48 -23.92 -16.78
N LEU A 571 -1.66 -24.77 -17.79
CA LEU A 571 -2.81 -25.68 -17.86
C LEU A 571 -2.84 -26.67 -16.70
N ALA A 572 -1.69 -27.26 -16.34
CA ALA A 572 -1.61 -28.20 -15.21
C ALA A 572 -1.99 -27.52 -13.87
N ARG A 573 -1.56 -26.28 -13.66
CA ARG A 573 -1.92 -25.48 -12.47
C ARG A 573 -3.40 -25.11 -12.45
N LEU A 574 -3.96 -24.76 -13.61
CA LEU A 574 -5.40 -24.54 -13.77
C LEU A 574 -6.22 -25.78 -13.42
N GLU A 575 -5.81 -26.95 -13.92
CA GLU A 575 -6.44 -28.24 -13.61
C GLU A 575 -6.30 -28.62 -12.13
N GLY A 576 -5.22 -28.16 -11.48
CA GLY A 576 -4.98 -28.27 -10.05
C GLY A 576 -5.85 -27.35 -9.18
N GLY A 577 -6.72 -26.53 -9.78
CA GLY A 577 -7.67 -25.67 -9.08
C GLY A 577 -7.27 -24.19 -9.03
N GLU A 578 -6.14 -23.80 -9.62
CA GLU A 578 -5.76 -22.39 -9.73
C GLU A 578 -6.53 -21.72 -10.89
N THR A 579 -7.80 -21.35 -10.66
CA THR A 579 -8.71 -20.76 -11.68
C THR A 579 -8.13 -19.54 -12.39
N LYS A 580 -7.31 -18.73 -11.70
CA LYS A 580 -6.59 -17.59 -12.29
C LYS A 580 -5.63 -17.97 -13.42
N MET A 581 -5.20 -19.23 -13.51
CA MET A 581 -4.27 -19.69 -14.55
C MET A 581 -4.95 -19.84 -15.92
N PHE A 582 -6.26 -19.62 -16.03
CA PHE A 582 -6.94 -19.54 -17.33
C PHE A 582 -6.71 -18.17 -17.98
N THR A 583 -7.28 -17.10 -17.40
CA THR A 583 -7.28 -15.74 -17.98
C THR A 583 -6.74 -14.67 -17.02
N GLY A 584 -6.11 -15.05 -15.91
CA GLY A 584 -5.56 -14.11 -14.94
C GLY A 584 -4.38 -13.32 -15.50
N VAL A 585 -4.24 -12.07 -15.09
CA VAL A 585 -3.29 -11.12 -15.69
C VAL A 585 -2.02 -11.04 -14.85
N MET A 586 -0.85 -10.97 -15.51
CA MET A 586 0.48 -10.86 -14.89
C MET A 586 0.83 -11.99 -13.91
N CYS A 587 0.29 -13.19 -14.16
CA CYS A 587 0.50 -14.35 -13.28
C CYS A 587 1.00 -15.60 -14.01
N GLY A 588 1.31 -15.47 -15.31
CA GLY A 588 1.68 -16.62 -16.14
C GLY A 588 0.48 -17.52 -16.44
N SER A 589 -0.72 -16.93 -16.56
CA SER A 589 -1.89 -17.66 -17.01
C SER A 589 -1.71 -18.13 -18.45
N TYR A 590 -2.54 -19.09 -18.84
CA TYR A 590 -2.57 -19.61 -20.19
C TYR A 590 -2.80 -18.48 -21.20
N HIS A 591 -3.71 -17.55 -20.87
CA HIS A 591 -3.95 -16.34 -21.66
C HIS A 591 -2.72 -15.43 -21.76
N ASP A 592 -2.05 -15.12 -20.65
CA ASP A 592 -0.84 -14.27 -20.69
C ASP A 592 0.21 -14.86 -21.63
N ILE A 593 0.48 -16.16 -21.49
CA ILE A 593 1.48 -16.86 -22.28
C ILE A 593 1.04 -16.97 -23.75
N TRP A 594 -0.26 -17.14 -24.02
CA TRP A 594 -0.82 -17.18 -25.37
C TRP A 594 -0.67 -15.83 -26.10
N MET A 595 -0.87 -14.72 -25.40
CA MET A 595 -0.67 -13.38 -25.97
C MET A 595 0.80 -13.08 -26.24
N GLU A 596 1.70 -13.55 -25.37
CA GLU A 596 3.15 -13.47 -25.58
C GLU A 596 3.56 -14.28 -26.83
N LEU A 597 3.02 -15.50 -26.98
CA LEU A 597 3.22 -16.33 -28.17
C LEU A 597 2.74 -15.60 -29.45
N HIS A 598 1.54 -15.02 -29.43
CA HIS A 598 1.03 -14.27 -30.58
C HIS A 598 1.92 -13.07 -30.93
N GLU A 599 2.36 -12.28 -29.94
CA GLU A 599 3.27 -11.14 -30.16
C GLU A 599 4.61 -11.58 -30.76
N ASP A 600 5.19 -12.68 -30.30
CA ASP A 600 6.45 -13.21 -30.85
C ASP A 600 6.28 -13.69 -32.29
N LEU A 601 5.16 -14.37 -32.60
CA LEU A 601 4.83 -14.78 -33.97
C LEU A 601 4.67 -13.59 -34.92
N VAL A 602 3.98 -12.53 -34.48
CA VAL A 602 3.81 -11.28 -35.25
C VAL A 602 5.17 -10.64 -35.55
N GLN A 603 6.06 -10.57 -34.55
CA GLN A 603 7.39 -10.00 -34.73
C GLN A 603 8.28 -10.87 -35.62
N LEU A 604 8.20 -12.19 -35.50
CA LEU A 604 8.97 -13.14 -36.31
C LEU A 604 8.57 -13.07 -37.79
N LEU A 605 7.26 -13.02 -38.07
CA LEU A 605 6.71 -13.05 -39.43
C LEU A 605 6.61 -11.64 -40.07
N GLY A 606 6.87 -10.58 -39.30
CA GLY A 606 6.75 -9.19 -39.78
C GLY A 606 5.33 -8.82 -40.18
N VAL A 607 4.32 -9.38 -39.50
CA VAL A 607 2.89 -9.17 -39.83
C VAL A 607 2.46 -7.78 -39.35
N ASP A 608 1.78 -7.02 -40.22
CA ASP A 608 1.11 -5.78 -39.81
C ASP A 608 -0.19 -6.11 -39.06
N ARG A 609 -0.26 -5.73 -37.78
CA ARG A 609 -1.43 -5.92 -36.91
C ARG A 609 -2.70 -5.28 -37.44
N HIS A 610 -2.60 -4.21 -38.23
CA HIS A 610 -3.78 -3.56 -38.80
C HIS A 610 -4.40 -4.37 -39.95
N GLU A 611 -3.62 -5.24 -40.60
CA GLU A 611 -4.07 -6.10 -41.70
C GLU A 611 -4.59 -7.46 -41.21
N GLU A 612 -4.18 -7.89 -40.01
CA GLU A 612 -4.53 -9.18 -39.41
C GLU A 612 -5.97 -9.25 -38.87
N GLY A 613 -6.61 -8.11 -38.56
CA GLY A 613 -7.99 -8.07 -38.07
C GLY A 613 -8.21 -8.64 -36.67
N SER A 614 -7.14 -8.76 -35.87
CA SER A 614 -7.11 -9.46 -34.58
C SER A 614 -7.45 -8.60 -33.35
N TYR A 615 -8.01 -7.39 -33.52
CA TYR A 615 -8.42 -6.47 -32.45
C TYR A 615 -9.69 -6.90 -31.71
#